data_AF-A0A9X6LJK9-F1
#
_entry.id   AF-A0A9X6LJK9-F1
#
_cell.length_a   1.000
_cell.length_b   1.000
_cell.length_c   1.000
_cell.angle_alpha   90.00
_cell.angle_beta   90.00
_cell.angle_gamma   90.00
#
_symmetry.space_group_name_H-M   'P 1'
#
loop_
_entity.id
_entity.type
_entity.pdbx_description
1 polymer ?
#
loop_
_entity_poly.entity_id
_entity_poly.type
_entity_poly.pdbx_seq_one_letter_code
_entity_poly.pdbx_strand_id
1 'polypeptide(L)'
;MKILQQNPFHHWNKLKPSLQENLQGGGVQQFLFMNDHTKTFELSKYRFEDTISLEQAFKIPAHHAIISVRAGGEMQPSFICKMAPPIKPKYDNSFLTKRHSRMYGRSWIDLQKQYG
;
A
#
# COMPACT_ATOMS: atom_id res chain seq x y z
N MET A 1 -9.43 -21.24 2.68
CA MET A 1 -8.80 -20.13 1.92
C MET A 1 -8.10 -19.24 2.94
N LYS A 2 -6.78 -19.37 3.10
CA LYS A 2 -6.03 -18.58 4.10
C LYS A 2 -6.05 -17.12 3.66
N ILE A 3 -6.41 -16.25 4.60
CA ILE A 3 -6.41 -14.80 4.44
C ILE A 3 -5.00 -14.40 4.01
N LEU A 4 -4.86 -13.97 2.76
CA LEU A 4 -3.66 -13.29 2.31
C LEU A 4 -3.60 -11.99 3.11
N GLN A 5 -2.62 -11.88 4.00
CA GLN A 5 -2.36 -10.64 4.71
C GLN A 5 -1.84 -9.63 3.67
N GLN A 6 -2.78 -8.85 3.12
CA GLN A 6 -2.49 -7.75 2.20
C GLN A 6 -2.03 -6.57 3.05
N ASN A 7 -0.92 -5.95 2.69
CA ASN A 7 -0.44 -4.78 3.42
C ASN A 7 -0.76 -3.51 2.63
N PRO A 8 -1.78 -2.72 3.03
CA PRO A 8 -2.20 -1.52 2.30
C PRO A 8 -1.32 -0.31 2.63
N PHE A 9 -0.01 -0.48 2.84
CA PHE A 9 0.88 0.63 3.17
C PHE A 9 1.44 1.29 1.92
N HIS A 10 0.87 2.45 1.59
CA HIS A 10 1.32 3.32 0.51
C HIS A 10 2.52 4.23 0.91
N HIS A 11 2.89 4.26 2.20
CA HIS A 11 3.94 5.16 2.75
C HIS A 11 4.81 4.49 3.83
N TRP A 12 5.76 3.66 3.42
CA TRP A 12 6.68 2.95 4.32
C TRP A 12 7.45 3.87 5.27
N ASN A 13 7.80 5.08 4.81
CA ASN A 13 8.56 6.07 5.59
C ASN A 13 7.86 6.55 6.86
N LYS A 14 6.56 6.24 7.05
CA LYS A 14 5.82 6.55 8.29
C LYS A 14 6.00 5.50 9.38
N LEU A 15 6.60 4.35 9.07
CA LEU A 15 6.88 3.28 10.03
C LEU A 15 8.35 3.32 10.48
N LYS A 16 8.64 2.84 11.69
CA LYS A 16 10.02 2.69 12.15
C LYS A 16 10.75 1.65 11.28
N PRO A 17 12.05 1.83 10.96
CA PRO A 17 12.80 0.92 10.08
C PRO A 17 12.72 -0.56 10.48
N SER A 18 12.86 -0.86 11.78
CA SER A 18 12.73 -2.23 12.30
C SER A 18 11.35 -2.85 12.06
N LEU A 19 10.29 -2.05 12.05
CA LEU A 19 8.94 -2.52 11.73
C LEU A 19 8.75 -2.70 10.23
N GLN A 20 9.35 -1.84 9.42
CA GLN A 20 9.34 -1.97 7.96
C GLN A 20 10.01 -3.28 7.55
N GLU A 21 11.21 -3.56 8.07
CA GLU A 21 11.97 -4.77 7.79
C GLU A 21 11.22 -6.03 8.23
N ASN A 22 10.61 -6.03 9.42
CA ASN A 22 9.81 -7.17 9.89
C ASN A 22 8.55 -7.41 9.05
N LEU A 23 7.84 -6.34 8.66
CA LEU A 23 6.63 -6.45 7.84
C LEU A 23 6.95 -6.83 6.38
N GLN A 24 8.07 -6.36 5.85
CA GLN A 24 8.56 -6.75 4.53
C GLN A 24 9.14 -8.17 4.56
N GLY A 25 9.86 -8.55 5.62
CA GLY A 25 10.55 -9.82 5.80
C GLY A 25 9.62 -10.98 6.19
N GLY A 26 8.49 -10.70 6.86
CA GLY A 26 7.53 -11.70 7.35
C GLY A 26 6.71 -12.44 6.28
N GLY A 27 7.16 -12.45 5.01
CA GLY A 27 6.49 -13.17 3.93
C GLY A 27 5.18 -12.53 3.45
N VAL A 28 4.94 -11.28 3.82
CA VAL A 28 3.75 -10.52 3.42
C VAL A 28 3.77 -10.29 1.91
N GLN A 29 2.65 -10.59 1.25
CA GLN A 29 2.49 -10.32 -0.17
C GLN A 29 2.43 -8.82 -0.39
N GLN A 30 3.31 -8.31 -1.25
CA GLN A 30 3.39 -6.90 -1.55
C GLN A 30 2.67 -6.63 -2.87
N PHE A 31 1.79 -5.64 -2.84
CA PHE A 31 1.08 -5.11 -4.00
C PHE A 31 1.59 -3.69 -4.23
N LEU A 32 2.22 -3.45 -5.37
CA LEU A 32 2.65 -2.11 -5.78
C LEU A 32 1.70 -1.61 -6.88
N PHE A 33 1.02 -0.51 -6.62
CA PHE A 33 0.05 0.11 -7.53
C PHE A 33 0.63 1.36 -8.18
N MET A 34 0.05 1.76 -9.31
CA MET A 34 0.44 2.96 -10.06
C MET A 34 0.49 4.24 -9.21
N ASN A 35 -0.39 4.35 -8.19
CA ASN A 35 -0.48 5.51 -7.32
C ASN A 35 0.52 5.50 -6.15
N ASP A 36 1.34 4.45 -6.02
CA ASP A 36 2.37 4.42 -5.00
C ASP A 36 3.49 5.41 -5.32
N HIS A 37 4.11 5.94 -4.27
CA HIS A 37 5.21 6.88 -4.42
C HIS A 37 6.39 6.18 -5.11
N THR A 38 7.09 6.87 -6.02
CA THR A 38 8.25 6.31 -6.76
C THR A 38 9.29 5.64 -5.85
N LYS A 39 9.65 6.31 -4.74
CA LYS A 39 10.50 5.75 -3.67
C LYS A 39 10.04 4.39 -3.13
N THR A 40 8.75 4.07 -3.15
CA THR A 40 8.25 2.76 -2.71
C THR A 40 8.68 1.64 -3.66
N PHE A 41 8.72 1.92 -4.96
CA PHE A 41 9.28 1.00 -5.95
C PHE A 41 10.79 0.86 -5.79
N GLU A 42 11.52 1.95 -5.59
CA GLU A 42 12.97 1.92 -5.34
C GLU A 42 13.33 1.08 -4.10
N LEU A 43 12.60 1.26 -3.00
CA LEU A 43 12.79 0.50 -1.76
C LEU A 43 12.49 -0.99 -1.94
N SER A 44 11.58 -1.34 -2.85
CA SER A 44 11.11 -2.71 -3.05
C SER A 44 11.72 -3.39 -4.27
N LYS A 45 12.62 -2.71 -5.01
CA LYS A 45 13.13 -3.15 -6.32
C LYS A 45 13.75 -4.54 -6.28
N TYR A 46 14.48 -4.87 -5.22
CA TYR A 46 15.12 -6.17 -5.03
C TYR A 46 14.15 -7.36 -5.05
N ARG A 47 12.84 -7.13 -4.96
CA ARG A 47 11.80 -8.17 -5.00
C ARG A 47 11.28 -8.46 -6.39
N PHE A 48 11.40 -7.52 -7.33
CA PHE A 48 10.75 -7.59 -8.63
C PHE A 48 11.69 -7.27 -9.81
N GLU A 49 12.84 -6.61 -9.57
CA GLU A 49 13.75 -6.10 -10.61
C GLU A 49 14.29 -7.21 -11.54
N ASP A 50 14.39 -8.45 -11.07
CA ASP A 50 14.77 -9.62 -11.88
C ASP A 50 13.72 -9.98 -12.95
N THR A 51 12.49 -9.49 -12.82
CA THR A 51 11.34 -9.83 -13.68
C THR A 51 10.69 -8.61 -14.33
N ILE A 52 10.65 -7.50 -13.62
CA ILE A 52 9.99 -6.25 -14.02
C ILE A 52 10.99 -5.15 -13.71
N SER A 53 11.46 -4.43 -14.73
CA SER A 53 12.42 -3.35 -14.48
C SER A 53 11.79 -2.22 -13.67
N LEU A 54 12.60 -1.46 -12.96
CA LEU A 54 12.12 -0.29 -12.21
C LEU A 54 11.39 0.71 -13.14
N GLU A 55 11.85 0.87 -14.38
CA GLU A 55 11.19 1.71 -15.38
C GLU A 55 9.81 1.19 -15.80
N GLN A 56 9.65 -0.13 -15.92
CA GLN A 56 8.35 -0.75 -16.17
C GLN A 56 7.42 -0.59 -14.97
N ALA A 57 7.97 -0.68 -13.76
CA ALA A 57 7.22 -0.53 -12.53
C ALA A 57 6.61 0.87 -12.38
N PHE A 58 7.30 1.92 -12.81
CA PHE A 58 6.75 3.29 -12.84
C PHE A 58 5.64 3.49 -13.89
N LYS A 59 5.51 2.59 -14.85
CA LYS A 59 4.58 2.70 -15.99
C LYS A 59 3.43 1.69 -15.91
N ILE A 60 3.23 1.02 -14.77
CA ILE A 60 2.15 0.04 -14.64
C ILE A 60 0.79 0.73 -14.87
N PRO A 61 -0.14 0.11 -15.61
CA PRO A 61 -1.42 0.75 -15.88
C PRO A 61 -2.27 0.92 -14.61
N ALA A 62 -3.23 1.84 -14.64
CA ALA A 62 -4.22 1.98 -13.58
C ALA A 62 -4.93 0.64 -13.32
N HIS A 63 -5.29 0.39 -12.05
CA HIS A 63 -5.89 -0.87 -11.60
C HIS A 63 -5.05 -2.13 -11.86
N HIS A 64 -3.74 -1.99 -12.04
CA HIS A 64 -2.81 -3.11 -12.01
C HIS A 64 -1.92 -3.00 -10.77
N ALA A 65 -1.45 -4.15 -10.31
CA ALA A 65 -0.47 -4.24 -9.25
C ALA A 65 0.68 -5.16 -9.64
N ILE A 66 1.91 -4.80 -9.28
CA ILE A 66 3.02 -5.76 -9.23
C ILE A 66 2.84 -6.60 -7.98
N ILE A 67 2.83 -7.91 -8.14
CA ILE A 67 2.70 -8.87 -7.07
C ILE A 67 4.03 -9.59 -6.90
N SER A 68 4.61 -9.46 -5.70
CA SER A 68 5.77 -10.24 -5.26
C SER A 68 5.33 -11.18 -4.13
N VAL A 69 5.38 -12.50 -4.39
CA VAL A 69 4.96 -13.53 -3.42
C VAL A 69 6.11 -14.46 -3.06
N ARG A 70 6.15 -14.89 -1.79
CA ARG A 70 6.99 -16.02 -1.38
C ARG A 70 6.17 -17.31 -1.38
N ALA A 71 6.74 -18.37 -1.93
CA ALA A 71 6.18 -19.72 -1.87
C ALA A 71 7.28 -20.68 -1.41
N GLY A 72 7.00 -21.49 -0.38
CA GLY A 72 8.00 -22.42 0.18
C GLY A 72 9.20 -21.74 0.86
N GLY A 73 9.11 -20.46 1.23
CA GLY A 73 10.22 -19.67 1.78
C GLY A 73 11.04 -18.90 0.72
N GLU A 74 10.92 -19.31 -0.55
CA GLU A 74 11.62 -18.71 -1.68
C GLU A 74 10.83 -17.58 -2.32
N MET A 75 11.55 -16.61 -2.87
CA MET A 75 10.96 -15.51 -3.63
C MET A 75 10.54 -16.02 -5.00
N GLN A 76 9.26 -15.87 -5.36
CA GLN A 76 8.79 -16.24 -6.68
C GLN A 76 8.96 -15.07 -7.66
N PRO A 77 9.08 -15.35 -8.98
CA PRO A 77 9.05 -14.34 -10.02
C PRO A 77 7.86 -13.39 -9.84
N SER A 78 8.12 -12.08 -9.86
CA SER A 78 7.05 -11.10 -9.73
C SER A 78 6.26 -10.98 -11.04
N PHE A 79 4.98 -10.66 -10.93
CA PHE A 79 4.10 -10.52 -12.09
C PHE A 79 3.12 -9.37 -11.92
N ILE A 80 2.64 -8.84 -13.05
CA ILE A 80 1.63 -7.77 -13.07
C ILE A 80 0.25 -8.42 -13.10
N CYS A 81 -0.59 -8.08 -12.12
CA CYS A 81 -1.96 -8.57 -12.03
C CYS A 81 -2.95 -7.43 -12.25
N LYS A 82 -3.97 -7.68 -13.06
CA LYS A 82 -5.12 -6.78 -13.20
C LYS A 82 -6.03 -6.95 -11.99
N MET A 83 -6.21 -5.87 -11.25
CA MET A 83 -7.00 -5.85 -10.02
C MET A 83 -8.49 -5.69 -10.34
N ALA A 84 -9.33 -6.20 -9.45
CA ALA A 84 -10.78 -5.99 -9.55
C ALA A 84 -11.09 -4.48 -9.57
N PRO A 85 -12.10 -4.03 -10.34
CA PRO A 85 -12.50 -2.64 -10.35
C PRO A 85 -12.96 -2.21 -8.95
N PRO A 86 -12.77 -0.93 -8.57
CA PRO A 86 -13.26 -0.41 -7.31
C PRO A 86 -14.76 -0.71 -7.16
N ILE A 87 -15.15 -1.28 -6.02
CA ILE A 87 -16.56 -1.53 -5.74
C ILE A 87 -17.25 -0.17 -5.66
N LYS A 88 -18.30 0.03 -6.48
CA LYS A 88 -19.12 1.25 -6.39
C LYS A 88 -19.71 1.33 -4.99
N PRO A 89 -19.53 2.44 -4.25
CA PRO A 89 -20.08 2.57 -2.91
C PRO A 89 -21.60 2.43 -2.99
N LYS A 90 -22.14 1.48 -2.23
CA LYS A 90 -23.59 1.21 -2.18
C LYS A 90 -24.35 2.31 -1.43
N TYR A 91 -23.67 3.03 -0.54
CA TYR A 91 -24.24 4.05 0.32
C TYR A 91 -23.35 5.30 0.30
N ASP A 92 -23.96 6.48 0.25
CA ASP A 92 -23.25 7.74 0.46
C ASP A 92 -23.19 8.05 1.96
N ASN A 93 -22.03 7.80 2.56
CA ASN A 93 -21.77 8.10 3.97
C ASN A 93 -21.24 9.53 4.20
N SER A 94 -21.19 10.38 3.18
CA SER A 94 -20.61 11.73 3.27
C SER A 94 -21.23 12.57 4.39
N PHE A 95 -22.55 12.47 4.59
CA PHE A 95 -23.26 13.14 5.67
C PHE A 95 -22.81 12.65 7.05
N LEU A 96 -22.77 11.32 7.26
CA LEU A 96 -22.36 10.72 8.53
C LEU A 96 -20.92 11.05 8.86
N THR A 97 -20.01 10.96 7.88
CA THR A 97 -18.60 11.32 8.05
C THR A 97 -18.46 12.79 8.42
N LYS A 98 -19.12 13.71 7.71
CA LYS A 98 -19.08 15.15 8.04
C LYS A 98 -19.62 15.43 9.44
N ARG A 99 -20.75 14.80 9.81
CA ARG A 99 -21.36 14.98 11.14
C ARG A 99 -20.45 14.46 12.25
N HIS A 100 -19.90 13.26 12.08
CA HIS A 100 -19.00 12.66 13.06
C HIS A 100 -17.71 13.49 13.23
N SER A 101 -17.11 13.94 12.14
CA SER A 101 -15.92 14.79 12.19
C SER A 101 -16.18 16.15 12.85
N ARG A 102 -17.40 16.70 12.77
CA ARG A 102 -17.77 17.92 13.50
C ARG A 102 -17.98 17.67 14.99
N MET A 103 -18.54 16.53 15.37
CA MET A 103 -18.81 16.22 16.79
C MET A 103 -17.56 15.79 17.55
N TYR A 104 -16.65 15.05 16.90
CA TYR A 104 -15.53 14.40 17.57
C TYR A 104 -14.15 14.72 16.96
N GLY A 105 -14.12 15.34 15.78
CA GLY A 105 -12.87 15.75 15.16
C GLY A 105 -12.25 16.93 15.90
N ARG A 106 -10.92 16.98 15.93
CA ARG A 106 -10.17 18.13 16.43
C ARG A 106 -9.87 19.07 15.27
N SER A 107 -9.92 20.38 15.51
CA SER A 107 -9.52 21.33 14.47
C SER A 107 -8.00 21.23 14.26
N TRP A 108 -7.55 21.60 13.05
CA TRP A 108 -6.12 21.62 12.73
C TRP A 108 -5.33 22.53 13.70
N ILE A 109 -5.93 23.66 14.08
CA ILE A 109 -5.34 24.61 15.03
C ILE A 109 -5.12 23.95 16.40
N ASP A 110 -6.09 23.16 16.88
CA ASP A 110 -5.98 22.47 18.17
C ASP A 110 -4.89 21.41 18.15
N LEU A 111 -4.76 20.69 17.04
CA LEU A 111 -3.69 19.70 16.87
C LEU A 111 -2.30 20.35 16.83
N GLN A 112 -2.17 21.49 16.13
CA GLN A 112 -0.90 22.25 16.10
C GLN A 112 -0.52 22.76 17.48
N LYS A 113 -1.47 23.23 18.30
CA LYS A 113 -1.16 23.66 19.68
C LYS A 113 -0.73 22.50 20.58
N GLN A 114 -1.26 21.31 20.34
CA GLN A 114 -1.02 20.14 21.20
C GLN A 114 0.30 19.42 20.88
N TYR A 115 0.74 19.45 19.62
CA TYR A 115 1.86 18.62 19.14
C TYR A 115 2.90 19.38 18.30
N GLY A 116 2.70 20.68 18.05
CA GLY A 116 3.61 21.53 17.29
C GLY A 116 4.68 22.21 18.15
#